data_AF-B2VSJ1-F1
#
_entry.id   AF-B2VSJ1-F1
#
_cell.length_a   1.000
_cell.length_b   1.000
_cell.length_c   1.000
_cell.angle_alpha   90.00
_cell.angle_beta   90.00
_cell.angle_gamma   90.00
#
_symmetry.space_group_name_H-M   'P 1'
#
loop_
_entity.id
_entity.type
_entity.pdbx_description
1 polymer ?
#
loop_
_entity_poly.entity_id
_entity_poly.type
_entity_poly.pdbx_seq_one_letter_code
_entity_poly.pdbx_strand_id
1 'polypeptide(L)'
;MPKNSPPAFGSQAYWNERFTSNDEPFEWLESPTILDPYIISALSKASDEKPELLHIGCGTSLLSYHLRSHVDDPEQIHNLDYSVVAIELGRKREHDIYKNQDQYKRDPRENGIAYMRWDAVDLLDYKSMLHRCKRAAYFVILDKSTSDSIACGDDVHAPLPYPVASWL
;
A
#
# COMPACT_ATOMS: atom_id res chain seq x y z
N MET A 1 -25.11 -21.47 4.97
CA MET A 1 -23.83 -21.17 5.63
C MET A 1 -24.06 -21.11 7.13
N PRO A 2 -23.18 -21.65 7.98
CA PRO A 2 -23.37 -21.57 9.43
C PRO A 2 -23.31 -20.09 9.85
N LYS A 3 -24.17 -19.70 10.80
CA LYS A 3 -24.45 -18.29 11.16
C LYS A 3 -23.25 -17.50 11.74
N ASN A 4 -22.08 -18.13 11.94
CA ASN A 4 -20.94 -17.58 12.69
C ASN A 4 -19.55 -17.85 12.07
N SER A 5 -19.44 -18.17 10.78
CA SER A 5 -18.10 -18.21 10.16
C SER A 5 -17.55 -16.78 10.04
N PRO A 6 -16.26 -16.53 10.35
CA PRO A 6 -15.66 -15.25 10.06
C PRO A 6 -15.77 -14.94 8.56
N PRO A 7 -15.80 -13.66 8.16
CA PRO A 7 -15.69 -13.30 6.76
C PRO A 7 -14.45 -13.94 6.12
N ALA A 8 -14.51 -14.19 4.81
CA ALA A 8 -13.42 -14.78 4.07
C ALA A 8 -12.28 -13.77 3.85
N PHE A 9 -11.60 -13.38 4.92
CA PHE A 9 -10.56 -12.35 4.89
C PHE A 9 -9.38 -12.72 3.98
N GLY A 10 -9.10 -14.00 3.73
CA GLY A 10 -8.10 -14.40 2.72
C GLY A 10 -8.57 -14.30 1.27
N SER A 11 -9.84 -13.98 1.01
CA SER A 11 -10.41 -13.97 -0.34
C SER A 11 -10.38 -12.59 -0.97
N GLN A 12 -9.70 -12.47 -2.11
CA GLN A 12 -9.74 -11.25 -2.94
C GLN A 12 -11.18 -10.88 -3.35
N ALA A 13 -12.04 -11.87 -3.61
CA ALA A 13 -13.44 -11.61 -3.98
C ALA A 13 -14.21 -10.93 -2.84
N TYR A 14 -13.98 -11.35 -1.59
CA TYR A 14 -14.57 -10.69 -0.42
C TYR A 14 -14.14 -9.22 -0.32
N TRP A 15 -12.85 -8.93 -0.51
CA TRP A 15 -12.35 -7.55 -0.45
C TRP A 15 -12.85 -6.69 -1.61
N ASN A 16 -12.86 -7.22 -2.83
CA ASN A 16 -13.45 -6.53 -3.99
C ASN A 16 -14.92 -6.18 -3.75
N GLU A 17 -15.72 -7.12 -3.23
CA GLU A 17 -17.12 -6.88 -2.88
C GLU A 17 -17.23 -5.80 -1.80
N ARG A 18 -16.43 -5.89 -0.73
CA ARG A 18 -16.40 -4.90 0.34
C ARG A 18 -16.11 -3.49 -0.20
N PHE A 19 -15.02 -3.32 -0.96
CA PHE A 19 -14.61 -2.03 -1.53
C PHE A 19 -15.60 -1.48 -2.55
N THR A 20 -16.29 -2.36 -3.29
CA THR A 20 -17.33 -1.93 -4.24
C THR A 20 -18.60 -1.50 -3.51
N SER A 21 -18.96 -2.19 -2.43
CA SER A 21 -20.20 -1.94 -1.68
C SER A 21 -20.14 -0.72 -0.75
N ASN A 22 -18.94 -0.23 -0.44
CA ASN A 22 -18.73 0.92 0.42
C ASN A 22 -17.48 1.70 -0.02
N ASP A 23 -17.68 2.95 -0.43
CA ASP A 23 -16.62 3.86 -0.88
C ASP A 23 -15.96 4.65 0.26
N GLU A 24 -16.46 4.51 1.50
CA GLU A 24 -15.83 5.10 2.67
C GLU A 24 -14.48 4.43 2.98
N PRO A 25 -13.48 5.19 3.46
CA PRO A 25 -12.22 4.62 3.91
C PRO A 25 -12.45 3.58 5.01
N PHE A 26 -11.75 2.45 4.91
CA PHE A 26 -11.80 1.40 5.92
C PHE A 26 -10.44 1.25 6.60
N GLU A 27 -10.44 1.40 7.92
CA GLU A 27 -9.29 1.11 8.78
C GLU A 27 -9.47 -0.24 9.45
N TRP A 28 -8.57 -1.17 9.18
CA TRP A 28 -8.53 -2.43 9.91
C TRP A 28 -7.67 -2.31 11.17
N LEU A 29 -8.22 -2.77 12.30
CA LEU A 29 -7.66 -2.82 13.66
C LEU A 29 -7.38 -1.46 14.30
N GLU A 30 -6.49 -0.66 13.71
CA GLU A 30 -5.95 0.57 14.32
C GLU A 30 -5.88 1.72 13.31
N SER A 31 -5.78 2.94 13.85
CA SER A 31 -5.72 4.18 13.06
C SER A 31 -4.43 4.30 12.23
N PRO A 32 -4.41 5.15 11.19
CA PRO A 32 -3.20 5.44 10.40
C PRO A 32 -1.97 5.87 11.21
N THR A 33 -2.20 6.57 12.33
CA THR A 33 -1.13 7.18 13.14
C THR A 33 -0.38 6.17 14.01
N ILE A 34 -0.86 4.94 14.14
CA ILE A 34 -0.24 3.92 15.01
C ILE A 34 1.20 3.59 14.59
N LEU A 35 1.51 3.78 13.31
CA LEU A 35 2.83 3.48 12.75
C LEU A 35 3.81 4.65 12.84
N ASP A 36 3.37 5.86 13.22
CA ASP A 36 4.20 7.09 13.16
C ASP A 36 5.54 6.97 13.90
N PRO A 37 5.60 6.49 15.16
CA PRO A 37 6.88 6.38 15.85
C PRO A 37 7.88 5.48 15.13
N TYR A 38 7.38 4.42 14.48
CA TYR A 38 8.22 3.45 13.76
C TYR A 38 8.66 3.97 12.40
N ILE A 39 7.77 4.64 11.67
CA ILE A 39 8.08 5.28 10.39
C ILE A 39 9.14 6.36 10.59
N ILE A 40 8.93 7.27 11.55
CA ILE A 40 9.87 8.34 11.87
C ILE A 40 11.23 7.76 12.28
N SER A 41 11.23 6.75 13.17
CA SER A 41 12.47 6.10 13.60
C SER A 41 13.21 5.44 12.43
N ALA A 42 12.50 4.79 11.50
CA ALA A 42 13.10 4.20 10.32
C ALA A 42 13.70 5.29 9.43
N LEU A 43 12.90 6.26 8.99
CA LEU A 43 13.32 7.32 8.07
C LEU A 43 14.48 8.16 8.60
N SER A 44 14.60 8.35 9.93
CA SER A 44 15.75 9.04 10.53
C SER A 44 17.11 8.36 10.27
N LYS A 45 17.10 7.10 9.84
CA LYS A 45 18.30 6.31 9.51
C LYS A 45 18.58 6.27 8.01
N ALA A 46 17.74 6.89 7.18
CA ALA A 46 17.94 6.92 5.74
C ALA A 46 19.18 7.76 5.39
N SER A 47 20.06 7.20 4.56
CA SER A 47 21.14 7.95 3.92
C SER A 47 20.70 8.65 2.65
N ASP A 48 19.64 8.13 2.01
CA ASP A 48 19.06 8.71 0.81
C ASP A 48 18.24 9.96 1.18
N GLU A 49 18.36 11.01 0.37
CA GLU A 49 17.61 12.26 0.57
C GLU A 49 16.10 12.07 0.40
N LYS A 50 15.69 11.12 -0.46
CA LYS A 50 14.30 10.81 -0.77
C LYS A 50 14.01 9.31 -0.60
N PRO A 51 13.98 8.77 0.64
CA PRO A 51 13.72 7.36 0.87
C PRO A 51 12.32 6.98 0.35
N GLU A 52 12.20 5.89 -0.41
CA GLU A 52 10.90 5.41 -0.90
C GLU A 52 10.22 4.51 0.15
N LEU A 53 8.90 4.64 0.26
CA LEU A 53 8.03 3.88 1.16
C LEU A 53 7.16 2.92 0.33
N LEU A 54 7.08 1.65 0.72
CA LEU A 54 6.19 0.66 0.14
C LEU A 54 5.09 0.30 1.14
N HIS A 55 3.84 0.58 0.81
CA HIS A 55 2.67 0.23 1.63
C HIS A 55 1.98 -0.98 1.00
N ILE A 56 2.10 -2.16 1.62
CA ILE A 56 1.57 -3.41 1.10
C ILE A 56 0.19 -3.73 1.67
N GLY A 57 -0.74 -4.17 0.80
CA GLY A 57 -2.15 -4.36 1.12
C GLY A 57 -2.82 -3.08 1.61
N CYS A 58 -2.66 -2.00 0.85
CA CYS A 58 -3.09 -0.67 1.27
C CYS A 58 -4.61 -0.54 1.43
N GLY A 59 -5.40 -1.41 0.79
CA GLY A 59 -6.86 -1.36 0.77
C GLY A 59 -7.38 0.04 0.46
N THR A 60 -8.42 0.44 1.18
CA THR A 60 -8.98 1.80 1.15
C THR A 60 -8.61 2.63 2.38
N SER A 61 -7.55 2.25 3.09
CA SER A 61 -7.08 2.91 4.31
C SER A 61 -6.67 4.36 4.05
N LEU A 62 -6.90 5.23 5.04
CA LEU A 62 -6.36 6.58 5.06
C LEU A 62 -4.85 6.62 5.31
N LEU A 63 -4.23 5.49 5.68
CA LEU A 63 -2.78 5.38 5.86
C LEU A 63 -2.01 5.88 4.63
N SER A 64 -2.42 5.51 3.42
CA SER A 64 -1.75 5.98 2.20
C SER A 64 -1.62 7.50 2.13
N TYR A 65 -2.68 8.24 2.49
CA TYR A 65 -2.67 9.71 2.49
C TYR A 65 -1.91 10.28 3.70
N HIS A 66 -2.00 9.61 4.84
CA HIS A 66 -1.25 9.97 6.04
C HIS A 66 0.27 9.87 5.81
N LEU A 67 0.73 8.89 5.02
CA LEU A 67 2.14 8.74 4.64
C LEU A 67 2.71 9.96 3.92
N ARG A 68 1.88 10.79 3.27
CA ARG A 68 2.34 12.04 2.64
C ARG A 68 2.88 13.05 3.65
N SER A 69 2.56 12.91 4.94
CA SER A 69 3.16 13.74 6.00
C SER A 69 4.59 13.34 6.37
N HIS A 70 5.06 12.19 5.88
CA HIS A 70 6.38 11.62 6.17
C HIS A 70 7.37 11.71 4.99
N VAL A 71 6.98 12.31 3.86
CA VAL A 71 7.80 12.43 2.65
C VAL A 71 7.67 13.83 2.03
N ASP A 72 8.70 14.25 1.30
CA ASP A 72 8.69 15.54 0.58
C ASP A 72 7.92 15.46 -0.75
N ASP A 73 7.98 14.30 -1.41
CA ASP A 73 7.37 14.04 -2.70
C ASP A 73 6.40 12.84 -2.64
N PRO A 74 5.13 12.99 -3.06
CA PRO A 74 4.18 11.88 -3.12
C PRO A 74 4.66 10.66 -3.91
N GLU A 75 5.51 10.84 -4.94
CA GLU A 75 6.05 9.71 -5.73
C GLU A 75 6.90 8.75 -4.88
N GLN A 76 7.42 9.20 -3.74
CA GLN A 76 8.14 8.34 -2.79
C GLN A 76 7.26 7.23 -2.22
N ILE A 77 5.93 7.39 -2.22
CA ILE A 77 5.00 6.39 -1.68
C ILE A 77 4.54 5.48 -2.81
N HIS A 78 4.67 4.17 -2.60
CA HIS A 78 4.13 3.14 -3.47
C HIS A 78 3.11 2.30 -2.71
N ASN A 79 1.85 2.42 -3.09
CA ASN A 79 0.74 1.66 -2.52
C ASN A 79 0.45 0.44 -3.38
N LEU A 80 0.44 -0.74 -2.76
CA LEU A 80 0.13 -2.01 -3.40
C LEU A 80 -1.10 -2.64 -2.75
N ASP A 81 -1.95 -3.23 -3.58
CA ASP A 81 -3.03 -4.10 -3.15
C ASP A 81 -3.34 -5.09 -4.27
N TYR A 82 -3.67 -6.33 -3.98
CA TYR A 82 -4.09 -7.27 -5.03
C TYR A 82 -5.44 -6.88 -5.66
N SER A 83 -6.24 -6.02 -5.01
CA SER A 83 -7.53 -5.56 -5.47
C SER A 83 -7.36 -4.37 -6.40
N VAL A 84 -7.65 -4.56 -7.69
CA VAL A 84 -7.73 -3.45 -8.65
C VAL A 84 -8.74 -2.39 -8.20
N VAL A 85 -9.84 -2.81 -7.56
CA VAL A 85 -10.87 -1.91 -7.01
C VAL A 85 -10.29 -0.97 -5.96
N ALA A 86 -9.51 -1.49 -5.01
CA ALA A 86 -8.85 -0.68 -3.99
C ALA A 86 -7.91 0.36 -4.60
N ILE A 87 -7.11 -0.06 -5.58
CA ILE A 87 -6.15 0.80 -6.28
C ILE A 87 -6.88 1.92 -7.06
N GLU A 88 -7.96 1.61 -7.78
CA GLU A 88 -8.74 2.61 -8.50
C GLU A 88 -9.41 3.62 -7.57
N LEU A 89 -9.98 3.16 -6.45
CA LEU A 89 -10.54 4.02 -5.41
C LEU A 89 -9.46 4.91 -4.78
N GLY A 90 -8.27 4.36 -4.51
CA GLY A 90 -7.12 5.08 -3.97
C GLY A 90 -6.69 6.24 -4.87
N ARG A 91 -6.52 5.97 -6.18
CA ARG A 91 -6.21 7.00 -7.18
C ARG A 91 -7.29 8.07 -7.28
N LYS A 92 -8.57 7.66 -7.33
CA LYS A 92 -9.70 8.60 -7.41
C LYS A 92 -9.74 9.53 -6.20
N ARG A 93 -9.62 8.96 -5.00
CA ARG A 93 -9.64 9.73 -3.75
C ARG A 93 -8.41 10.62 -3.62
N GLU A 94 -7.24 10.17 -4.06
CA GLU A 94 -6.05 11.03 -4.12
C GLU A 94 -6.30 12.26 -5.02
N HIS A 95 -6.82 12.02 -6.22
CA HIS A 95 -7.21 13.10 -7.12
C HIS A 95 -8.21 14.06 -6.45
N ASP A 96 -9.26 13.53 -5.82
CA ASP A 96 -10.28 14.35 -5.17
C ASP A 96 -9.77 15.20 -4.00
N ILE A 97 -8.82 14.70 -3.22
CA ILE A 97 -8.20 15.41 -2.09
C ILE A 97 -7.27 16.52 -2.61
N TYR A 98 -6.46 16.24 -3.62
CA TYR A 98 -5.33 17.12 -4.00
C TYR A 98 -5.58 17.97 -5.25
N LYS A 99 -6.66 17.75 -6.03
CA LYS A 99 -7.02 18.53 -7.24
C LYS A 99 -7.11 20.06 -7.07
N ASN A 100 -7.30 20.54 -5.84
CA ASN A 100 -7.44 21.98 -5.56
C ASN A 100 -6.17 22.61 -4.97
N GLN A 101 -5.10 21.83 -4.73
CA GLN A 101 -3.82 22.37 -4.28
C GLN A 101 -3.05 23.10 -5.42
N ASP A 102 -3.61 23.12 -6.63
CA ASP A 102 -3.15 23.80 -7.84
C ASP A 102 -3.17 25.34 -7.79
N GLN A 103 -3.82 25.97 -6.80
CA GLN A 103 -4.11 27.41 -6.87
C GLN A 103 -2.95 28.34 -6.45
N TYR A 104 -1.81 27.80 -5.97
CA TYR A 104 -0.77 28.62 -5.32
C TYR A 104 0.70 28.38 -5.76
N LYS A 105 0.99 27.68 -6.87
CA LYS A 105 2.38 27.52 -7.35
C LYS A 105 2.57 28.09 -8.76
N ARG A 106 3.59 28.96 -8.89
CA ARG A 106 3.70 30.05 -9.88
C ARG A 106 4.64 29.77 -11.06
N ASP A 107 5.16 28.55 -11.25
CA ASP A 107 6.04 28.23 -12.40
C ASP A 107 5.46 27.16 -13.34
N PRO A 108 5.08 27.52 -14.58
CA PRO A 108 4.60 26.60 -15.60
C PRO A 108 5.61 25.57 -16.11
N ARG A 109 6.89 25.63 -15.68
CA ARG A 109 7.96 24.70 -16.10
C ARG A 109 8.20 23.55 -15.13
N GLU A 110 7.56 23.55 -13.96
CA GLU A 110 7.61 22.48 -12.93
C GLU A 110 6.28 21.72 -12.81
N ASN A 111 5.49 21.74 -13.89
CA ASN A 111 4.09 21.34 -13.90
C ASN A 111 3.89 19.83 -13.77
N GLY A 112 3.51 19.40 -12.57
CA GLY A 112 2.77 18.17 -12.32
C GLY A 112 2.41 18.06 -10.85
N ILE A 113 1.12 17.86 -10.51
CA ILE A 113 0.80 17.29 -9.20
C ILE A 113 1.44 15.91 -9.19
N ALA A 114 2.52 15.74 -8.43
CA ALA A 114 3.05 14.45 -8.12
C ALA A 114 1.98 13.66 -7.34
N TYR A 115 1.59 12.52 -7.89
CA TYR A 115 0.68 11.57 -7.25
C TYR A 115 1.50 10.41 -6.69
N MET A 116 0.97 9.77 -5.65
CA MET A 116 1.54 8.53 -5.15
C MET A 116 1.50 7.46 -6.25
N ARG A 117 2.40 6.48 -6.16
CA ARG A 117 2.34 5.30 -7.01
C ARG A 117 1.31 4.34 -6.45
N TRP A 118 0.53 3.75 -7.34
CA TRP A 118 -0.49 2.75 -7.01
C TRP A 118 -0.40 1.63 -8.03
N ASP A 119 -0.29 0.38 -7.60
CA ASP A 119 -0.26 -0.77 -8.49
C ASP A 119 -1.02 -1.96 -7.90
N ALA A 120 -1.75 -2.65 -8.77
CA ALA A 120 -2.42 -3.89 -8.41
C ALA A 120 -1.42 -5.04 -8.44
N VAL A 121 -1.09 -5.60 -7.27
CA VAL A 121 -0.01 -6.59 -7.11
C VAL A 121 -0.42 -7.66 -6.10
N ASP A 122 -0.27 -8.92 -6.48
CA ASP A 122 -0.43 -10.05 -5.58
C ASP A 122 0.93 -10.34 -4.90
N LEU A 123 0.99 -10.13 -3.59
CA LEU A 123 2.20 -10.36 -2.81
C LEU A 123 2.67 -11.82 -2.81
N LEU A 124 1.77 -12.76 -3.12
CA LEU A 124 2.07 -14.19 -3.22
C LEU A 124 2.54 -14.59 -4.64
N ASP A 125 2.43 -13.68 -5.62
CA ASP A 125 3.06 -13.81 -6.94
C ASP A 125 4.29 -12.91 -7.04
N TYR A 126 5.47 -13.50 -6.76
CA TYR A 126 6.75 -12.78 -6.83
C TYR A 126 7.03 -12.16 -8.21
N LYS A 127 6.47 -12.71 -9.30
CA LYS A 127 6.68 -12.14 -10.65
C LYS A 127 5.94 -10.83 -10.80
N SER A 128 4.71 -10.75 -10.28
CA SER A 128 3.93 -9.51 -10.25
C SER A 128 4.65 -8.42 -9.45
N MET A 129 5.23 -8.80 -8.30
CA MET A 129 6.07 -7.92 -7.48
C MET A 129 7.28 -7.42 -8.27
N LEU A 130 8.08 -8.30 -8.88
CA LEU A 130 9.27 -7.89 -9.65
C LEU A 130 8.95 -7.05 -10.89
N HIS A 131 7.73 -7.12 -11.42
CA HIS A 131 7.30 -6.31 -12.55
C HIS A 131 6.98 -4.86 -12.15
N ARG A 132 6.46 -4.65 -10.94
CA ARG A 132 6.02 -3.32 -10.46
C ARG A 132 6.98 -2.67 -9.47
N CYS A 133 7.70 -3.47 -8.69
CA CYS A 133 8.62 -3.02 -7.66
C CYS A 133 10.07 -3.06 -8.16
N LYS A 134 10.78 -1.95 -7.95
CA LYS A 134 12.22 -1.90 -8.20
C LYS A 134 12.97 -2.58 -7.04
N ARG A 135 13.91 -3.47 -7.37
CA ARG A 135 14.78 -4.13 -6.38
C ARG A 135 15.60 -3.08 -5.63
N ALA A 136 15.68 -3.21 -4.30
CA ALA A 136 16.45 -2.34 -3.41
C ALA A 136 16.09 -0.84 -3.52
N ALA A 137 14.86 -0.50 -3.93
CA ALA A 137 14.41 0.90 -4.02
C ALA A 137 13.70 1.39 -2.76
N TYR A 138 13.05 0.48 -2.01
CA TYR A 138 12.25 0.85 -0.84
C TYR A 138 13.09 0.80 0.43
N PHE A 139 13.05 1.89 1.19
CA PHE A 139 13.74 2.01 2.47
C PHE A 139 12.85 1.54 3.62
N VAL A 140 11.54 1.80 3.55
CA VAL A 140 10.54 1.32 4.52
C VAL A 140 9.47 0.52 3.78
N ILE A 141 9.14 -0.66 4.32
CA ILE A 141 7.98 -1.46 3.89
C ILE A 141 7.00 -1.48 5.06
N LEU A 142 5.76 -1.06 4.79
CA LEU A 142 4.69 -0.97 5.77
C LEU A 142 3.66 -2.07 5.51
N ASP A 143 3.43 -2.89 6.54
CA ASP A 143 2.33 -3.83 6.61
C ASP A 143 1.40 -3.41 7.75
N LYS A 144 0.12 -3.18 7.44
CA LYS A 144 -0.94 -3.00 8.44
C LYS A 144 -2.08 -3.98 8.18
N SER A 145 -1.94 -5.17 8.74
CA SER A 145 -2.92 -6.27 8.69
C SER A 145 -3.04 -7.01 7.35
N THR A 146 -2.09 -6.80 6.43
CA THR A 146 -2.06 -7.53 5.16
C THR A 146 -1.60 -8.97 5.38
N SER A 147 -0.60 -9.18 6.23
CA SER A 147 -0.19 -10.53 6.65
C SER A 147 -1.31 -11.27 7.38
N ASP A 148 -2.12 -10.59 8.20
CA ASP A 148 -3.31 -11.17 8.83
C ASP A 148 -4.35 -11.63 7.77
N SER A 149 -4.57 -10.82 6.73
CA SER A 149 -5.42 -11.20 5.59
C SER A 149 -4.92 -12.48 4.91
N ILE A 150 -3.63 -12.54 4.60
CA ILE A 150 -2.98 -13.69 3.96
C ILE A 150 -3.09 -14.94 4.84
N ALA A 151 -2.89 -14.80 6.16
CA ALA A 151 -2.99 -15.89 7.11
C ALA A 151 -4.42 -16.46 7.26
N CYS A 152 -5.44 -15.73 6.80
CA CYS A 152 -6.83 -16.21 6.74
C CYS A 152 -7.15 -16.98 5.44
N GLY A 153 -6.20 -17.07 4.50
CA GLY A 153 -6.36 -17.77 3.23
C GLY A 153 -6.01 -19.26 3.31
N ASP A 154 -6.24 -19.96 2.21
CA ASP A 154 -5.76 -21.33 2.03
C ASP A 154 -4.24 -21.35 1.81
N ASP A 155 -3.60 -22.46 2.15
CA ASP A 155 -2.19 -22.68 1.83
C ASP A 155 -1.97 -22.62 0.31
N VAL A 156 -1.01 -21.81 -0.12
CA VAL A 156 -0.61 -21.70 -1.54
C VAL A 156 0.85 -22.09 -1.75
N HIS A 157 1.14 -22.60 -2.94
CA HIS A 157 2.53 -22.78 -3.36
C HIS A 157 3.11 -21.44 -3.84
N ALA A 158 3.91 -20.79 -2.99
CA ALA A 158 4.64 -19.58 -3.33
C ALA A 158 6.12 -19.93 -3.61
N PRO A 159 6.55 -20.09 -4.87
CA PRO A 159 7.94 -20.37 -5.19
C PRO A 159 8.82 -19.18 -4.81
N LEU A 160 9.90 -19.43 -4.07
CA LEU A 160 10.84 -18.39 -3.72
C LEU A 160 11.69 -18.02 -4.95
N PRO A 161 11.92 -16.72 -5.22
CA PRO A 161 12.74 -16.27 -6.35
C PRO A 161 14.23 -16.56 -6.15
N TYR A 162 14.61 -17.12 -5.02
CA TYR A 162 15.97 -17.50 -4.67
C TYR A 162 15.95 -18.79 -3.83
N PRO A 163 17.02 -19.61 -3.90
CA PRO A 163 17.17 -20.74 -3.00
C PRO A 163 17.33 -20.23 -1.55
N VAL A 164 16.57 -20.78 -0.61
CA VAL A 164 16.86 -20.61 0.82
C VAL A 164 18.04 -21.53 1.12
N ALA A 165 19.16 -20.97 1.55
CA ALA A 165 20.25 -21.79 2.06
C ALA A 165 19.70 -22.63 3.22
N SER A 166 19.76 -23.95 3.08
CA SER A 166 19.52 -24.85 4.20
C SER A 166 20.69 -24.69 5.15
N TRP A 167 20.50 -23.93 6.21
CA TRP A 167 21.41 -23.93 7.34
C TRP A 167 21.20 -25.24 8.10
N LEU A 168 21.89 -26.28 7.66
CA LEU A 168 22.18 -27.50 8.42
C LEU A 168 23.66 -27.51 8.78
#